data_AF-A0AAV0XW57-F1
#
_entry.id   AF-A0AAV0XW57-F1
#
_cell.length_a   1.000
_cell.length_b   1.000
_cell.length_c   1.000
_cell.angle_alpha   90.00
_cell.angle_beta   90.00
_cell.angle_gamma   90.00
#
_symmetry.space_group_name_H-M   'P 1'
#
loop_
_entity.id
_entity.type
_entity.pdbx_description
1 polymer ?
#
loop_
_entity_poly.entity_id
_entity_poly.type
_entity_poly.pdbx_seq_one_letter_code
_entity_poly.pdbx_strand_id
1 'polypeptide(L)'
;MAILLRLIVVLLMLANAVNSEEVIDYRMCPDTACLVYDLYVHPCPEALHNQPCEWKENSNTSIAFKYNPDFGANIPLTQLTSVTIFMDLPFLDIDMNACLYTHCPIKKDTEQYWFYNLFVPKNYGKTFYTVKVEFWDSVSYQTCCFFFALKIV
;
A
#
# COMPACT_ATOMS: atom_id res chain seq x y z
N MET A 1 2.51 -44.53 12.26
CA MET A 1 3.54 -43.59 11.74
C MET A 1 2.99 -42.64 10.66
N ALA A 2 2.24 -43.13 9.67
CA ALA A 2 1.67 -42.30 8.60
C ALA A 2 0.61 -41.24 9.06
N ILE A 3 -0.17 -41.55 10.10
CA ILE A 3 -1.20 -40.63 10.63
C ILE A 3 -0.54 -39.42 11.30
N LEU A 4 0.54 -39.63 12.06
CA LEU A 4 1.31 -38.58 12.70
C LEU A 4 1.91 -37.64 11.65
N LEU A 5 2.44 -38.21 10.56
CA LEU A 5 3.00 -37.44 9.43
C LEU A 5 1.95 -36.54 8.76
N ARG A 6 0.73 -37.06 8.55
CA ARG A 6 -0.38 -36.28 7.97
C ARG A 6 -0.83 -35.14 8.88
N LEU A 7 -0.88 -35.36 10.19
CA LEU A 7 -1.23 -34.32 11.16
C LEU A 7 -0.19 -33.19 11.19
N ILE A 8 1.10 -33.54 11.14
CA ILE A 8 2.19 -32.55 11.09
C ILE A 8 2.10 -31.70 9.80
N VAL A 9 1.81 -32.34 8.67
CA VAL A 9 1.66 -31.66 7.37
C VAL A 9 0.45 -30.71 7.37
N VAL A 10 -0.68 -31.09 7.97
CA VAL A 10 -1.84 -30.18 8.13
C VAL A 10 -1.52 -29.01 9.06
N LEU A 11 -0.79 -29.25 10.16
CA LEU A 11 -0.40 -28.20 11.10
C LEU A 11 0.58 -27.18 10.47
N LEU A 12 1.50 -27.65 9.61
CA LEU A 12 2.43 -26.81 8.87
C LEU A 12 1.75 -25.97 7.78
N MET A 13 0.64 -26.44 7.19
CA MET A 13 -0.13 -25.64 6.23
C MET A 13 -0.93 -24.52 6.90
N LEU A 14 -1.45 -24.74 8.11
CA LEU A 14 -2.20 -23.71 8.86
C LEU A 14 -1.30 -22.58 9.38
N ALA A 15 -0.03 -22.87 9.68
CA ALA A 15 0.91 -21.89 10.21
C ALA A 15 1.41 -20.85 9.18
N ASN A 16 1.18 -21.08 7.88
CA ASN A 16 1.68 -20.22 6.80
C ASN A 16 0.62 -19.28 6.20
N ALA A 17 -0.60 -19.24 6.77
CA ALA A 17 -1.58 -18.23 6.41
C ALA A 17 -1.20 -16.89 7.09
N VAL A 18 -0.13 -16.24 6.64
CA VAL A 18 0.07 -14.80 6.89
C VAL A 18 -0.94 -14.09 6.00
N ASN A 19 -2.21 -14.13 6.40
CA ASN A 19 -3.29 -13.49 5.67
C ASN A 19 -3.09 -11.97 5.78
N SER A 20 -2.81 -11.33 4.65
CA SER A 20 -3.08 -9.90 4.50
C SER A 20 -4.58 -9.78 4.28
N GLU A 21 -5.30 -9.27 5.26
CA GLU A 21 -6.71 -8.92 5.07
C GLU A 21 -6.79 -7.60 4.30
N GLU A 22 -7.94 -7.35 3.65
CA GLU A 22 -8.20 -6.08 2.98
C GLU A 22 -8.28 -4.94 4.01
N VAL A 23 -7.56 -3.85 3.74
CA VAL A 23 -7.64 -2.61 4.51
C VAL A 23 -8.83 -1.82 4.01
N ILE A 24 -9.95 -1.88 4.74
CA ILE A 24 -11.18 -1.18 4.36
C ILE A 24 -11.28 0.26 4.91
N ASP A 25 -10.46 0.62 5.91
CA ASP A 25 -10.41 1.97 6.48
C ASP A 25 -9.36 2.84 5.78
N TYR A 26 -9.67 3.22 4.54
CA TYR A 26 -8.94 4.22 3.78
C TYR A 26 -9.91 5.28 3.24
N ARG A 27 -9.40 6.46 2.93
CA ARG A 27 -10.21 7.58 2.42
C ARG A 27 -9.56 8.20 1.20
N MET A 28 -10.36 8.50 0.19
CA MET A 28 -9.89 9.23 -0.99
C MET A 28 -9.55 10.68 -0.65
N CYS A 29 -8.60 11.27 -1.37
CA CYS A 29 -8.33 12.70 -1.29
C CYS A 29 -9.46 13.50 -1.96
N PRO A 30 -9.69 14.76 -1.57
CA PRO A 30 -10.55 15.66 -2.34
C PRO A 30 -10.04 15.80 -3.77
N ASP A 31 -10.95 15.92 -4.73
CA ASP A 31 -10.64 16.20 -6.15
C ASP A 31 -9.67 15.20 -6.82
N THR A 32 -9.64 13.95 -6.35
CA THR A 32 -8.91 12.85 -6.97
C THR A 32 -9.59 12.39 -8.26
N ALA A 33 -8.81 12.14 -9.31
CA ALA A 33 -9.25 11.69 -10.64
C ALA A 33 -9.12 10.16 -10.77
N CYS A 34 -9.58 9.41 -9.77
CA CYS A 34 -9.55 7.94 -9.77
C CYS A 34 -10.46 7.36 -8.68
N LEU A 35 -10.67 6.04 -8.78
CA LEU A 35 -11.21 5.22 -7.70
C LEU A 35 -10.18 4.16 -7.31
N VAL A 36 -9.96 3.97 -6.00
CA VAL A 36 -9.08 2.93 -5.43
C VAL A 36 -9.92 1.93 -4.65
N TYR A 37 -9.59 0.64 -4.76
CA TYR A 37 -10.28 -0.48 -4.12
C TYR A 37 -9.32 -1.67 -3.98
N ASP A 38 -9.74 -2.69 -3.22
CA ASP A 38 -8.95 -3.90 -2.95
C ASP A 38 -7.56 -3.55 -2.38
N LEU A 39 -7.51 -2.69 -1.35
CA LEU A 39 -6.27 -2.25 -0.72
C LEU A 39 -5.75 -3.32 0.24
N TYR A 40 -4.53 -3.76 0.03
CA TYR A 40 -3.82 -4.71 0.89
C TYR A 40 -2.50 -4.12 1.35
N VAL A 41 -2.23 -4.23 2.64
CA VAL A 41 -0.93 -3.89 3.24
C VAL A 41 -0.38 -5.15 3.87
N HIS A 42 0.84 -5.55 3.51
CA HIS A 42 1.44 -6.78 4.02
C HIS A 42 2.73 -6.51 4.80
N PRO A 43 2.93 -7.15 5.97
CA PRO A 43 1.91 -7.87 6.75
C PRO A 43 0.89 -6.90 7.38
N CYS A 44 -0.37 -7.32 7.50
CA CYS A 44 -1.40 -6.60 8.24
C CYS A 44 -2.50 -7.54 8.76
N PRO A 45 -2.21 -8.36 9.78
CA PRO A 45 -3.26 -9.13 10.44
C PRO A 45 -4.30 -8.24 11.14
N GLU A 46 -3.96 -6.99 11.47
CA GLU A 46 -4.82 -6.02 12.15
C GLU A 46 -6.05 -5.62 11.34
N ALA A 47 -5.97 -5.70 10.01
CA ALA A 47 -7.07 -5.38 9.11
C ALA A 47 -8.30 -6.30 9.34
N LEU A 48 -8.11 -7.53 9.84
CA LEU A 48 -9.21 -8.43 10.27
C LEU A 48 -10.09 -7.81 11.35
N HIS A 49 -9.55 -6.88 12.12
CA HIS A 49 -10.22 -6.18 13.21
C HIS A 49 -10.46 -4.70 12.89
N ASN A 50 -10.33 -4.29 11.63
CA ASN A 50 -10.43 -2.90 11.17
C ASN A 50 -9.49 -1.97 11.95
N GLN A 51 -8.30 -2.46 12.28
CA GLN A 51 -7.27 -1.69 12.95
C GLN A 51 -6.17 -1.29 11.97
N PRO A 52 -5.49 -0.14 12.20
CA PRO A 52 -4.34 0.26 11.41
C PRO A 52 -3.26 -0.82 11.42
N CYS A 53 -2.68 -1.10 10.26
CA CYS A 53 -1.62 -2.08 10.11
C CYS A 53 -0.39 -1.72 10.94
N GLU A 54 0.26 -2.73 11.54
CA GLU A 54 1.51 -2.54 12.26
C GLU A 54 2.72 -2.90 11.38
N TRP A 55 3.55 -1.91 11.08
CA TRP A 55 4.81 -2.11 10.38
C TRP A 55 5.98 -2.12 11.35
N LYS A 56 6.74 -3.21 11.33
CA LYS A 56 7.91 -3.36 12.17
C LYS A 56 9.10 -2.62 11.58
N GLU A 57 9.83 -1.86 12.39
CA GLU A 57 11.12 -1.31 11.98
C GLU A 57 12.09 -2.42 11.53
N ASN A 58 12.96 -2.07 10.58
CA ASN A 58 13.96 -2.94 9.96
C ASN A 58 13.32 -4.21 9.34
N SER A 59 12.20 -4.04 8.64
CA SER A 59 11.49 -5.14 7.97
C SER A 59 10.99 -4.74 6.58
N ASN A 60 10.72 -5.75 5.74
CA ASN A 60 10.10 -5.57 4.44
C ASN A 60 8.58 -5.64 4.56
N THR A 61 7.93 -4.76 3.84
CA THR A 61 6.48 -4.62 3.79
C THR A 61 6.06 -4.39 2.34
N SER A 62 4.77 -4.51 2.04
CA SER A 62 4.24 -4.16 0.73
C SER A 62 2.86 -3.52 0.83
N ILE A 63 2.53 -2.76 -0.21
CA ILE A 63 1.19 -2.20 -0.42
C ILE A 63 0.75 -2.65 -1.81
N ALA A 64 -0.44 -3.20 -1.92
CA ALA A 64 -1.06 -3.55 -3.19
C ALA A 64 -2.46 -2.93 -3.24
N PHE A 65 -2.88 -2.42 -4.38
CA PHE A 65 -4.26 -1.99 -4.57
C PHE A 65 -4.65 -2.04 -6.04
N LYS A 66 -5.94 -2.08 -6.30
CA LYS A 66 -6.50 -1.82 -7.62
C LYS A 66 -6.97 -0.39 -7.72
N TYR A 67 -6.93 0.15 -8.93
CA TYR A 67 -7.45 1.48 -9.20
C TYR A 67 -8.04 1.57 -10.59
N ASN A 68 -9.00 2.48 -10.76
CA ASN A 68 -9.53 2.88 -12.05
C ASN A 68 -9.34 4.41 -12.20
N PRO A 69 -8.45 4.88 -13.09
CA PRO A 69 -8.13 6.30 -13.22
C PRO A 69 -9.06 6.99 -14.23
N ASP A 70 -9.45 8.23 -13.95
CA ASP A 70 -10.20 9.09 -14.87
C ASP A 70 -9.28 9.86 -15.83
N PHE A 71 -7.98 9.56 -15.84
CA PHE A 71 -6.96 10.18 -16.66
C PHE A 71 -6.00 9.16 -17.26
N GLY A 72 -5.25 9.59 -18.26
CA GLY A 72 -4.15 8.81 -18.85
C GLY A 72 -2.81 9.48 -18.61
N ALA A 73 -1.76 8.69 -18.41
CA ALA A 73 -0.41 9.19 -18.19
C ALA A 73 0.62 8.22 -18.81
N ASN A 74 1.54 8.73 -19.62
CA ASN A 74 2.59 7.89 -20.23
C ASN A 74 3.68 7.53 -19.24
N ILE A 75 4.12 8.53 -18.45
CA ILE A 75 5.16 8.41 -17.43
C ILE A 75 4.65 9.15 -16.18
N PRO A 76 3.72 8.54 -15.44
CA PRO A 76 3.21 9.13 -14.21
C PRO A 76 4.32 9.23 -13.15
N LEU A 77 4.18 10.22 -12.29
CA LEU A 77 4.99 10.34 -11.08
C LEU A 77 4.22 9.79 -9.89
N THR A 78 4.95 9.39 -8.85
CA THR A 78 4.34 8.93 -7.60
C THR A 78 5.11 9.37 -6.37
N GLN A 79 4.41 9.44 -5.24
CA GLN A 79 4.98 9.69 -3.93
C GLN A 79 4.17 8.97 -2.85
N LEU A 80 4.89 8.44 -1.87
CA LEU A 80 4.33 8.04 -0.58
C LEU A 80 4.77 9.07 0.46
N THR A 81 3.83 9.64 1.22
CA THR A 81 4.12 10.63 2.27
C THR A 81 3.38 10.32 3.56
N SER A 82 3.99 10.67 4.69
CA SER A 82 3.32 10.76 5.99
C SER A 82 2.77 12.17 6.17
N VAL A 83 1.46 12.27 6.40
CA VAL A 83 0.81 13.54 6.69
C VAL A 83 1.06 13.92 8.14
N THR A 84 1.57 15.13 8.37
CA THR A 84 1.73 15.69 9.72
C THR A 84 1.09 17.06 9.81
N ILE A 85 0.96 17.59 11.02
CA ILE A 85 0.37 18.93 11.25
C ILE A 85 1.21 20.04 10.61
N PHE A 86 2.53 19.83 10.49
CA PHE A 86 3.45 20.87 10.02
C PHE A 86 3.78 20.71 8.54
N MET A 87 4.20 19.50 8.13
CA MET A 87 4.60 19.21 6.76
C MET A 87 4.46 17.73 6.43
N ASP A 88 4.08 17.43 5.19
CA ASP A 88 4.09 16.07 4.70
C ASP A 88 5.55 15.59 4.54
N LEU A 89 5.86 14.43 5.11
CA LEU A 89 7.20 13.85 5.09
C LEU A 89 7.23 12.68 4.09
N PRO A 90 8.07 12.72 3.05
CA PRO A 90 8.17 11.60 2.13
C PRO A 90 8.73 10.36 2.84
N PHE A 91 8.19 9.20 2.49
CA PHE A 91 8.86 7.93 2.79
C PHE A 91 10.15 7.87 1.97
N LEU A 92 11.22 7.42 2.63
CA LEU A 92 12.54 7.20 2.04
C LEU A 92 12.47 6.08 1.00
N ASP A 93 13.36 6.16 0.02
CA ASP A 93 13.61 5.13 -0.99
C ASP A 93 12.41 4.77 -1.90
N ILE A 94 11.41 5.66 -1.98
CA ILE A 94 10.40 5.62 -3.04
C ILE A 94 10.97 6.27 -4.29
N ASP A 95 11.03 5.52 -5.38
CA ASP A 95 11.33 6.08 -6.69
C ASP A 95 10.08 6.80 -7.21
N MET A 96 10.24 8.01 -7.75
CA MET A 96 9.09 8.77 -8.25
C MET A 96 8.54 8.22 -9.56
N ASN A 97 9.25 7.31 -10.25
CA ASN A 97 8.77 6.68 -11.47
C ASN A 97 7.67 5.65 -11.14
N ALA A 98 6.41 6.05 -11.30
CA ALA A 98 5.25 5.21 -11.04
C ALA A 98 5.27 3.90 -11.87
N CYS A 99 5.93 3.89 -13.03
CA CYS A 99 6.01 2.70 -13.88
C CYS A 99 6.81 1.53 -13.26
N LEU A 100 7.48 1.76 -12.13
CA LEU A 100 8.11 0.70 -11.34
C LEU A 100 7.09 -0.07 -10.47
N TYR A 101 5.89 0.48 -10.28
CA TYR A 101 4.89 -0.05 -9.34
C TYR A 101 3.54 -0.34 -10.00
N THR A 102 3.28 0.23 -11.18
CA THR A 102 2.10 -0.05 -12.02
C THR A 102 2.52 -0.21 -13.48
N HIS A 103 1.67 -0.85 -14.28
CA HIS A 103 1.85 -0.86 -15.73
C HIS A 103 1.70 0.56 -16.32
N CYS A 104 2.60 0.90 -17.24
CA CYS A 104 2.54 2.13 -18.03
C CYS A 104 2.33 1.81 -19.52
N PRO A 105 1.59 2.65 -20.26
CA PRO A 105 0.94 3.88 -19.79
C PRO A 105 -0.27 3.60 -18.91
N ILE A 106 -0.57 4.50 -17.96
CA ILE A 106 -1.85 4.52 -17.27
C ILE A 106 -2.91 4.86 -18.29
N LYS A 107 -3.92 4.00 -18.42
CA LYS A 107 -5.04 4.15 -19.34
C LYS A 107 -6.28 4.60 -18.59
N LYS A 108 -6.87 5.71 -19.06
CA LYS A 108 -8.15 6.22 -18.58
C LYS A 108 -9.23 5.13 -18.63
N ASP A 109 -10.11 5.14 -17.63
CA ASP A 109 -11.28 4.27 -17.48
C ASP A 109 -10.95 2.76 -17.53
N THR A 110 -9.72 2.39 -17.18
CA THR A 110 -9.23 1.00 -17.21
C THR A 110 -8.71 0.60 -15.83
N GLU A 111 -9.24 -0.50 -15.29
CA GLU A 111 -8.72 -1.10 -14.05
C GLU A 111 -7.23 -1.46 -14.22
N GLN A 112 -6.45 -1.07 -13.23
CA GLN A 112 -5.01 -1.31 -13.15
C GLN A 112 -4.62 -1.70 -11.72
N TYR A 113 -3.41 -2.23 -11.60
CA TYR A 113 -2.88 -2.81 -10.38
C TYR A 113 -1.63 -2.04 -9.97
N TRP A 114 -1.56 -1.73 -8.69
CA TRP A 114 -0.41 -1.08 -8.09
C TRP A 114 0.24 -2.00 -7.07
N PHE A 115 1.57 -2.03 -7.03
CA PHE A 115 2.33 -2.81 -6.06
C PHE A 115 3.64 -2.13 -5.63
N TYR A 116 3.75 -1.84 -4.34
CA TYR A 116 4.97 -1.38 -3.68
C TYR A 116 5.62 -2.49 -2.86
N ASN A 117 6.94 -2.64 -2.96
CA ASN A 117 7.76 -3.31 -1.97
C ASN A 117 8.60 -2.26 -1.24
N LEU A 118 8.47 -2.19 0.08
CA LEU A 118 9.04 -1.14 0.91
C LEU A 118 9.84 -1.74 2.06
N PHE A 119 11.03 -1.20 2.30
CA PHE A 119 11.76 -1.45 3.53
C PHE A 119 11.44 -0.34 4.53
N VAL A 120 11.13 -0.72 5.76
CA VAL A 120 10.84 0.21 6.87
C VAL A 120 12.12 0.39 7.67
N PRO A 121 12.94 1.45 7.46
CA PRO A 121 14.12 1.70 8.26
C PRO A 121 13.79 2.07 9.72
N LYS A 122 14.78 1.93 10.59
CA LYS A 122 14.65 2.14 12.05
C LYS A 122 14.50 3.61 12.48
N ASN A 123 14.57 4.55 11.54
CA ASN A 123 14.62 5.98 11.82
C ASN A 123 13.30 6.71 11.60
N TYR A 124 12.23 6.02 11.17
CA TYR A 124 10.92 6.66 11.07
C TYR A 124 10.38 7.04 12.45
N GLY A 125 10.65 6.22 13.47
CA GLY A 125 10.13 6.40 14.81
C GLY A 125 8.83 5.61 15.02
N LYS A 126 8.61 5.17 16.26
CA LYS A 126 7.47 4.32 16.61
C LYS A 126 6.26 5.17 16.96
N THR A 127 5.37 5.38 16.00
CA THR A 127 4.16 6.18 16.18
C THR A 127 3.10 5.82 15.14
N PHE A 128 1.95 6.47 15.20
CA PHE A 128 0.92 6.42 14.18
C PHE A 128 1.23 7.38 13.03
N TYR A 129 0.98 6.91 11.82
CA TYR A 129 1.16 7.61 10.56
C TYR A 129 -0.17 7.64 9.81
N THR A 130 -0.50 8.79 9.23
CA THR A 130 -1.48 8.85 8.13
C THR A 130 -0.67 8.86 6.85
N VAL A 131 -0.72 7.77 6.10
CA VAL A 131 0.03 7.62 4.85
C VAL A 131 -0.83 8.12 3.72
N LYS A 132 -0.32 9.05 2.92
CA LYS A 132 -0.89 9.52 1.65
C LYS A 132 -0.13 8.85 0.51
N VAL A 133 -0.86 8.10 -0.31
CA VAL A 133 -0.40 7.58 -1.60
C VAL A 133 -0.88 8.53 -2.67
N GLU A 134 0.02 9.02 -3.50
CA GLU A 134 -0.30 9.96 -4.57
C GLU A 134 0.42 9.56 -5.87
N PHE A 135 -0.28 9.60 -6.99
CA PHE A 135 0.32 9.50 -8.30
C PHE A 135 -0.39 10.38 -9.31
N TRP A 136 0.37 11.00 -10.20
CA TRP A 136 -0.15 12.05 -11.07
C TRP A 136 0.54 12.06 -12.43
N ASP A 137 -0.15 12.65 -13.40
CA ASP A 137 0.45 12.99 -14.68
C ASP A 137 1.20 14.33 -14.58
N SER A 138 2.45 14.37 -15.01
CA SER A 138 3.28 15.58 -14.94
C SER A 138 2.89 16.67 -15.95
N VAL A 139 2.03 16.35 -16.93
CA VAL A 139 1.59 17.27 -17.99
C VAL A 139 0.21 17.86 -17.67
N SER A 140 -0.78 17.02 -17.39
CA SER A 140 -2.16 17.44 -17.10
C SER A 140 -2.41 17.76 -15.62
N TYR A 141 -1.49 17.36 -14.73
CA TYR A 141 -1.63 17.48 -13.27
C TYR A 141 -2.87 16.80 -12.69
N GLN A 142 -3.49 15.88 -13.44
CA GLN A 142 -4.53 15.01 -12.90
C GLN A 142 -3.89 13.99 -11.96
N THR A 143 -4.50 13.82 -10.79
CA THR A 143 -3.91 13.11 -9.66
C THR A 143 -4.86 12.06 -9.14
N CYS A 144 -4.34 10.89 -8.79
CA CYS A 144 -4.99 9.90 -7.96
C CYS A 144 -4.37 9.92 -6.56
N CYS A 145 -5.20 9.99 -5.52
CA CYS A 145 -4.73 10.16 -4.15
C CYS A 145 -5.68 9.53 -3.13
N PHE A 146 -5.11 8.83 -2.15
CA PHE A 146 -5.85 8.32 -0.99
C PHE A 146 -4.98 8.27 0.27
N PHE A 147 -5.63 8.16 1.43
CA PHE A 147 -5.01 8.05 2.74
C PHE A 147 -5.40 6.74 3.43
N PHE A 148 -4.46 6.13 4.14
CA PHE A 148 -4.74 5.06 5.10
C PHE A 148 -3.91 5.25 6.37
N ALA A 149 -4.33 4.62 7.46
CA ALA A 149 -3.62 4.68 8.73
C ALA A 149 -2.64 3.51 8.89
N LEU A 150 -1.48 3.80 9.48
CA LEU A 150 -0.44 2.83 9.80
C LEU A 150 0.10 3.13 11.20
N LYS A 151 0.60 2.11 11.89
CA LYS A 151 1.44 2.29 13.08
C LYS A 151 2.81 1.63 12.85
N ILE A 152 3.89 2.35 13.12
CA ILE A 152 5.25 1.76 13.10
C ILE A 152 5.60 1.30 14.53
N VAL A 153 6.12 0.07 14.65
CA VAL A 153 6.40 -0.63 15.92
C VAL A 153 7.80 -1.22 16.03
#